data_AF-A0A1X3A1K6-F1
#
_entry.id   AF-A0A1X3A1K6-F1
#
_cell.length_a   1.000
_cell.length_b   1.000
_cell.length_c   1.000
_cell.angle_alpha   90.00
_cell.angle_beta   90.00
_cell.angle_gamma   90.00
#
_symmetry.space_group_name_H-M   'P 1'
#
loop_
_entity.id
_entity.type
_entity.pdbx_description
1 polymer ?
#
loop_
_entity_poly.entity_id
_entity_poly.type
_entity_poly.pdbx_seq_one_letter_code
_entity_poly.pdbx_strand_id
1 'polypeptide(L)'
;MIFVDLSSFRSTVNVGNFTVWLFKAGVKPSKTVGLGCVANVHGTTYSKQANWNTDGSVTLIGGVGSSDIVQCFSKTIPVPDGVEIV
;
A
#
# COMPACT_ATOMS: atom_id res chain seq x y z
N MET A 1 2.24 9.12 13.51
CA MET A 1 1.00 8.38 13.16
C MET A 1 0.83 8.47 11.66
N ILE A 2 0.54 7.36 10.98
CA ILE A 2 0.33 7.33 9.52
C ILE A 2 -1.18 7.19 9.26
N PHE A 3 -1.74 8.09 8.45
CA PHE A 3 -3.12 7.99 7.95
C PHE A 3 -3.07 7.60 6.48
N VAL A 4 -3.62 6.43 6.16
CA VAL A 4 -3.68 5.91 4.79
C VAL A 4 -5.15 5.87 4.40
N ASP A 5 -5.56 6.69 3.42
CA ASP A 5 -6.90 6.68 2.87
C ASP A 5 -6.86 6.40 1.37
N LEU A 6 -7.49 5.31 0.98
CA LEU A 6 -7.28 4.68 -0.30
C LEU A 6 -8.62 4.54 -1.01
N SER A 7 -8.75 5.18 -2.17
CA SER A 7 -9.90 4.93 -3.03
C SER A 7 -9.83 3.49 -3.58
N SER A 8 -10.98 2.82 -3.55
CA SER A 8 -11.14 1.53 -4.24
C SER A 8 -11.07 1.73 -5.75
N PHE A 9 -10.57 0.75 -6.48
CA PHE A 9 -10.42 0.85 -7.94
C PHE A 9 -10.61 -0.51 -8.61
N ARG A 10 -10.87 -0.49 -9.93
CA ARG A 10 -10.84 -1.68 -10.79
C ARG A 10 -9.55 -1.66 -11.60
N SER A 11 -8.76 -2.73 -11.51
CA SER A 11 -7.58 -2.87 -12.36
C SER A 11 -7.99 -3.18 -13.81
N THR A 12 -7.31 -2.58 -14.78
CA THR A 12 -7.49 -2.89 -16.22
C THR A 12 -6.33 -3.71 -16.79
N VAL A 13 -5.30 -3.97 -15.98
CA VAL A 13 -4.05 -4.62 -16.40
C VAL A 13 -3.65 -5.71 -15.42
N ASN A 14 -2.85 -6.66 -15.91
CA ASN A 14 -2.14 -7.59 -15.04
C ASN A 14 -0.80 -6.96 -14.67
N VAL A 15 -0.54 -6.79 -13.38
CA VAL A 15 0.73 -6.24 -12.89
C VAL A 15 1.17 -6.98 -11.65
N GLY A 16 2.48 -7.21 -11.51
CA GLY A 16 3.10 -7.74 -10.29
C GLY A 16 3.09 -6.69 -9.18
N ASN A 17 4.08 -6.71 -8.29
CA ASN A 17 4.23 -5.63 -7.30
C ASN A 17 4.29 -4.28 -8.02
N PHE A 18 3.48 -3.32 -7.60
CA PHE A 18 3.41 -2.03 -8.25
C PHE A 18 3.33 -0.90 -7.24
N THR A 19 4.03 0.18 -7.56
CA THR A 19 4.00 1.39 -6.78
C THR A 19 2.71 2.13 -7.06
N VAL A 20 1.79 2.07 -6.12
CA VAL A 20 0.47 2.67 -6.24
C VAL A 20 0.51 4.17 -5.88
N TRP A 21 1.45 4.58 -5.01
CA TRP A 21 1.69 5.99 -4.69
C TRP A 21 3.16 6.35 -4.77
N LEU A 22 3.43 7.39 -5.56
CA LEU A 22 4.71 8.05 -5.65
C LEU A 22 4.62 9.37 -4.86
N PHE A 23 4.81 9.32 -3.55
CA PHE A 23 5.02 10.55 -2.77
C PHE A 23 6.43 11.08 -3.06
N LYS A 24 6.60 11.72 -4.23
CA LYS A 24 7.89 12.33 -4.62
C LYS A 24 8.31 13.47 -3.69
N ALA A 25 7.35 14.07 -2.97
CA ALA A 25 7.56 15.04 -1.92
C ALA A 25 6.72 14.65 -0.69
N GLY A 26 7.27 14.85 0.51
CA GLY A 26 6.61 14.50 1.77
C GLY A 26 7.50 13.66 2.69
N VAL A 27 6.89 13.21 3.78
CA VAL A 27 7.51 12.36 4.79
C VAL A 27 7.97 11.03 4.22
N LYS A 28 9.13 10.54 4.67
CA LYS A 28 9.69 9.25 4.25
C LYS A 28 10.16 8.48 5.48
N PRO A 29 10.03 7.15 5.50
CA PRO A 29 10.50 6.37 6.60
C PRO A 29 12.00 6.12 6.43
N SER A 30 12.76 6.09 7.51
CA SER A 30 14.19 5.76 7.47
C SER A 30 14.47 4.31 7.04
N LYS A 31 13.45 3.44 7.05
CA LYS A 31 13.49 2.01 6.67
C LYS A 31 12.17 1.63 5.99
N THR A 32 12.17 0.58 5.18
CA THR A 32 10.91 0.06 4.63
C THR A 32 9.99 -0.44 5.74
N VAL A 33 8.75 0.04 5.74
CA VAL A 33 7.71 -0.32 6.71
C VAL A 33 6.64 -1.17 6.03
N GLY A 34 6.39 -2.37 6.57
CA GLY A 34 5.22 -3.15 6.19
C GLY A 34 3.95 -2.53 6.75
N LEU A 35 2.99 -2.19 5.88
CA LEU A 35 1.70 -1.63 6.27
C LEU A 35 0.66 -2.72 6.62
N GLY A 36 1.04 -3.99 6.42
CA GLY A 36 0.15 -5.12 6.57
C GLY A 36 -0.95 -5.09 5.52
N CYS A 37 -2.10 -5.67 5.87
CA CYS A 37 -3.28 -5.73 5.02
C CYS A 37 -3.88 -4.32 4.82
N VAL A 38 -4.08 -3.90 3.56
CA VAL A 38 -4.60 -2.56 3.19
C VAL A 38 -5.78 -2.60 2.20
N ALA A 39 -6.07 -3.74 1.59
CA ALA A 39 -7.21 -3.88 0.68
C ALA A 39 -7.68 -5.33 0.57
N ASN A 40 -8.94 -5.54 0.16
CA ASN A 40 -9.45 -6.83 -0.29
C ASN A 40 -9.56 -6.83 -1.82
N VAL A 41 -9.51 -8.01 -2.46
CA VAL A 41 -9.93 -8.15 -3.85
C VAL A 41 -11.26 -8.89 -3.88
N HIS A 42 -12.27 -8.28 -4.50
CA HIS A 42 -13.61 -8.85 -4.60
C HIS A 42 -13.56 -10.26 -5.20
N GLY A 43 -14.24 -11.22 -4.57
CA GLY A 43 -14.28 -12.61 -5.02
C GLY A 43 -13.00 -13.41 -4.73
N THR A 44 -12.07 -12.89 -3.93
CA THR A 44 -10.84 -13.60 -3.53
C THR A 44 -10.79 -13.84 -2.02
N THR A 45 -10.06 -14.88 -1.61
CA THR A 45 -9.90 -15.27 -0.20
C THR A 45 -8.81 -14.48 0.53
N TYR A 46 -7.90 -13.82 -0.21
CA TYR A 46 -6.71 -13.19 0.37
C TYR A 46 -6.68 -11.70 0.10
N SER A 47 -6.44 -10.95 1.17
CA SER A 47 -6.28 -9.51 1.13
C SER A 47 -4.89 -9.10 0.60
N LYS A 48 -4.78 -7.85 0.13
CA LYS A 48 -3.53 -7.25 -0.35
C LYS A 48 -2.78 -6.54 0.76
N GLN A 49 -1.47 -6.65 0.70
CA GLN A 49 -0.55 -5.99 1.61
C GLN A 49 0.21 -4.88 0.90
N ALA A 50 0.78 -3.94 1.65
CA ALA A 50 1.62 -2.90 1.08
C ALA A 50 2.87 -2.62 1.93
N ASN A 51 3.91 -2.10 1.27
CA ASN A 51 5.12 -1.58 1.89
C ASN A 51 5.22 -0.08 1.66
N TRP A 52 5.63 0.67 2.67
CA TRP A 52 6.10 2.06 2.55
C TRP A 52 7.63 2.06 2.49
N ASN A 53 8.18 2.48 1.37
CA ASN A 53 9.61 2.39 1.07
C ASN A 53 10.34 3.68 1.48
N THR A 54 11.66 3.60 1.61
CA THR A 54 12.52 4.70 2.05
C THR A 54 12.56 5.90 1.11
N ASP A 55 12.19 5.71 -0.15
CA ASP A 55 12.02 6.81 -1.11
C ASP A 55 10.68 7.56 -0.96
N GLY A 56 9.83 7.12 -0.03
CA GLY A 56 8.49 7.64 0.23
C GLY A 56 7.38 6.94 -0.55
N SER A 57 7.72 6.06 -1.49
CA SER A 57 6.74 5.35 -2.30
C SER A 57 6.00 4.27 -1.52
N VAL A 58 4.77 3.95 -1.92
CA VAL A 58 4.02 2.82 -1.37
C VAL A 58 3.75 1.80 -2.46
N THR A 59 4.14 0.56 -2.20
CA THR A 59 4.06 -0.57 -3.13
C THR A 59 3.04 -1.58 -2.66
N LEU A 60 2.06 -1.90 -3.51
CA LEU A 60 1.16 -3.02 -3.29
C LEU A 60 1.91 -4.34 -3.59
N ILE A 61 1.79 -5.30 -2.69
CA ILE A 61 2.48 -6.58 -2.76
C ILE A 61 1.55 -7.67 -3.29
N GLY A 62 2.07 -8.54 -4.16
CA GLY A 62 1.36 -9.67 -4.76
C GLY A 62 0.58 -9.32 -6.02
N GLY A 63 0.69 -8.08 -6.51
CA GLY A 63 0.10 -7.62 -7.76
C GLY A 63 -1.43 -7.64 -7.82
N VAL A 64 -1.98 -7.30 -8.98
CA VAL A 64 -3.42 -7.35 -9.30
C VAL A 64 -3.62 -7.90 -10.71
N GLY A 65 -4.69 -8.68 -10.87
CA GLY A 65 -5.16 -9.14 -12.16
C GLY A 65 -6.00 -8.10 -12.87
N SER A 66 -6.13 -8.23 -14.18
CA SER A 66 -7.09 -7.44 -14.96
C SER A 66 -8.51 -7.76 -14.49
N SER A 67 -9.33 -6.72 -14.35
CA SER A 67 -10.70 -6.76 -13.80
C SER A 67 -10.83 -6.99 -12.30
N ASP A 68 -9.73 -7.16 -11.55
CA ASP A 68 -9.76 -7.18 -10.09
C ASP A 68 -10.41 -5.90 -9.56
N ILE A 69 -11.39 -6.05 -8.67
CA ILE A 69 -11.96 -4.93 -7.90
C ILE A 69 -11.23 -4.89 -6.56
N VAL A 70 -10.32 -3.93 -6.42
CA VAL A 70 -9.50 -3.74 -5.23
C VAL A 70 -10.22 -2.76 -4.30
N GLN A 71 -10.69 -3.29 -3.17
CA GLN A 71 -11.42 -2.56 -2.15
C GLN A 71 -10.47 -2.19 -1.02
N CYS A 72 -9.94 -0.97 -1.11
CA CYS A 72 -9.01 -0.47 -0.12
C CYS A 72 -9.77 0.03 1.12
N PHE A 73 -9.13 -0.03 2.27
CA PHE A 73 -9.69 0.47 3.53
C PHE A 73 -8.69 1.39 4.22
N SER A 74 -9.21 2.38 4.95
CA SER A 74 -8.39 3.34 5.66
C SER A 74 -7.86 2.74 6.95
N LYS A 75 -6.60 3.04 7.30
CA LYS A 75 -5.96 2.52 8.51
C LYS A 75 -5.05 3.55 9.15
N THR A 76 -5.09 3.60 10.47
CA THR A 76 -4.11 4.30 11.29
C THR A 76 -3.07 3.31 11.78
N ILE A 77 -1.81 3.55 11.44
CA ILE A 77 -0.69 2.68 11.83
C ILE A 77 0.32 3.51 12.64
N PRO A 78 0.73 3.05 13.84
CA PRO A 78 1.82 3.68 14.56
C PRO A 78 3.12 3.51 13.77
N VAL A 79 4.02 4.50 13.88
CA VAL A 79 5.36 4.34 13.31
C VAL A 79 6.06 3.25 14.12
N PRO A 80 6.57 2.17 13.49
CA PRO A 80 7.22 1.10 14.24
C PRO A 80 8.46 1.58 14.98
N ASP A 81 8.81 0.89 16.07
CA ASP A 81 9.99 1.22 16.86
C ASP A 81 11.27 1.20 16.01
N GLY A 82 12.11 2.22 16.20
CA GLY A 82 13.36 2.37 15.44
C GLY A 82 13.19 2.78 13.98
N VAL A 83 11.99 3.22 13.59
CA VAL A 83 11.71 3.93 12.33
C VAL A 83 11.57 5.42 12.60
N GLU A 84 12.33 6.22 11.88
CA GLU A 84 12.27 7.68 11.92
C GLU A 84 11.55 8.20 10.69
N ILE A 85 10.91 9.36 10.83
CA ILE A 85 10.23 10.05 9.73
C ILE A 85 11.04 11.28 9.35
N VAL A 86 11.49 11.33 8.09
CA VAL A 86 12.32 12.39 7.49
C VAL A 86 11.58 13.15 6.41
#